data_AF-A0A954VX96-F1
#
_entry.id   AF-A0A954VX96-F1
#
_cell.length_a   1.000
_cell.length_b   1.000
_cell.length_c   1.000
_cell.angle_alpha   90.00
_cell.angle_beta   90.00
_cell.angle_gamma   90.00
#
_symmetry.space_group_name_H-M   'P 1'
#
loop_
_entity.id
_entity.type
_entity.pdbx_description
1 polymer ?
#
loop_
_entity_poly.entity_id
_entity_poly.type
_entity_poly.pdbx_seq_one_letter_code
_entity_poly.pdbx_strand_id
1 'polypeptide(L)'
;SERRTVLRESLQQQDGIHPDEVILLPAEAKRRGMTSTVCFPLGNICPEGSVIKATSIDPSVVDDDGVYRKTGPARVFASERDAIAAVKGQSERPVQAGDVLVLAGRGPLGSGMEETYQITSALKYLPWGKDVAVVTDARFSGVSTGACVGHVGPEALAGGPIGKLRDDDLVQIIVDRNDLTGTIDLVGMIRDGQTQNLSPEEAQAELDSRHINPAIRPDDQLPDDTKLWAALQQVGGGTWGGCVYDVDLILERLQR
;
A
#
# COMPACT_ATOMS: atom_id res chain seq x y z
N SER A 1 -39.99 3.74 -1.51
CA SER A 1 -40.84 4.20 -2.63
C SER A 1 -41.53 2.99 -3.23
N GLU A 2 -42.68 3.19 -3.87
CA GLU A 2 -43.43 2.15 -4.58
C GLU A 2 -42.57 1.38 -5.59
N ARG A 3 -41.75 2.10 -6.37
CA ARG A 3 -40.77 1.51 -7.29
C ARG A 3 -39.80 0.53 -6.61
N ARG A 4 -39.36 0.82 -5.39
CA ARG A 4 -38.48 -0.10 -4.62
C ARG A 4 -39.23 -1.37 -4.22
N THR A 5 -40.50 -1.28 -3.85
CA THR A 5 -41.32 -2.44 -3.49
C THR A 5 -41.51 -3.37 -4.69
N VAL A 6 -41.93 -2.82 -5.83
CA VAL A 6 -42.14 -3.59 -7.07
C VAL A 6 -40.87 -4.31 -7.52
N LEU A 7 -39.71 -3.63 -7.49
CA LEU A 7 -38.44 -4.25 -7.86
C LEU A 7 -38.01 -5.35 -6.90
N ARG A 8 -38.27 -5.20 -5.59
CA ARG A 8 -37.95 -6.23 -4.58
C ARG A 8 -38.81 -7.48 -4.76
N GLU A 9 -40.11 -7.30 -5.03
CA GLU A 9 -41.02 -8.41 -5.34
C GLU A 9 -40.61 -9.11 -6.63
N SER A 10 -40.23 -8.35 -7.67
CA SER A 10 -39.74 -8.90 -8.93
C SER A 10 -38.50 -9.78 -8.76
N LEU A 11 -37.49 -9.30 -8.01
CA LEU A 11 -36.27 -10.08 -7.69
C LEU A 11 -36.60 -11.40 -6.99
N GLN A 12 -37.52 -11.37 -6.03
CA GLN A 12 -37.91 -12.57 -5.30
C GLN A 12 -38.70 -13.55 -6.18
N GLN A 13 -39.63 -13.05 -6.98
CA GLN A 13 -40.54 -13.89 -7.79
C GLN A 13 -39.86 -14.48 -9.02
N GLN A 14 -38.97 -13.72 -9.68
CA GLN A 14 -38.32 -14.14 -10.92
C GLN A 14 -37.02 -14.90 -10.65
N ASP A 15 -36.20 -14.41 -9.72
CA ASP A 15 -34.85 -14.94 -9.51
C ASP A 15 -34.71 -15.73 -8.19
N GLY A 16 -35.73 -15.72 -7.33
CA GLY A 16 -35.65 -16.33 -6.00
C GLY A 16 -34.73 -15.58 -5.03
N ILE A 17 -34.26 -14.39 -5.41
CA ILE A 17 -33.25 -13.63 -4.67
C ILE A 17 -33.94 -12.69 -3.68
N HIS A 18 -33.69 -12.89 -2.38
CA HIS A 18 -34.14 -11.95 -1.36
C HIS A 18 -33.20 -10.73 -1.31
N PRO A 19 -33.67 -9.50 -1.56
CA PRO A 19 -32.79 -8.34 -1.68
C PRO A 19 -31.97 -8.05 -0.41
N ASP A 20 -32.48 -8.40 0.76
CA ASP A 20 -31.78 -8.21 2.04
C ASP A 20 -30.71 -9.28 2.30
N GLU A 21 -30.60 -10.30 1.45
CA GLU A 21 -29.50 -11.27 1.45
C GLU A 21 -28.37 -10.86 0.47
N VAL A 22 -28.63 -9.89 -0.42
CA VAL A 22 -27.67 -9.35 -1.39
C VAL A 22 -27.00 -8.09 -0.85
N ILE A 23 -27.79 -7.15 -0.35
CA ILE A 23 -27.29 -5.91 0.26
C ILE A 23 -27.60 -5.98 1.75
N LEU A 24 -26.56 -6.31 2.51
CA LEU A 24 -26.70 -6.56 3.94
C LEU A 24 -26.79 -5.24 4.70
N LEU A 25 -27.75 -5.18 5.63
CA LEU A 25 -27.77 -4.12 6.64
C LEU A 25 -26.57 -4.32 7.59
N PRO A 26 -26.04 -3.25 8.21
CA PRO A 26 -24.89 -3.34 9.11
C PRO A 26 -25.06 -4.38 10.23
N ALA A 27 -26.27 -4.49 10.81
CA ALA A 27 -26.56 -5.48 11.84
C ALA A 27 -26.50 -6.92 11.31
N GLU A 28 -26.94 -7.16 10.08
CA GLU A 28 -26.87 -8.48 9.43
C GLU A 28 -25.43 -8.83 9.04
N ALA A 29 -24.70 -7.89 8.45
CA ALA A 29 -23.29 -8.05 8.13
C ALA A 29 -22.48 -8.42 9.38
N LYS A 30 -22.70 -7.72 10.49
CA LYS A 30 -22.07 -8.03 11.79
C LYS A 30 -22.48 -9.41 12.33
N ARG A 31 -23.77 -9.77 12.23
CA ARG A 31 -24.27 -11.09 12.64
C ARG A 31 -23.60 -12.22 11.85
N ARG A 32 -23.27 -11.97 10.57
CA ARG A 32 -22.55 -12.89 9.68
C ARG A 32 -21.03 -12.84 9.87
N GLY A 33 -20.52 -12.08 10.83
CA GLY A 33 -19.07 -11.97 11.10
C GLY A 33 -18.30 -11.18 10.05
N MET A 34 -18.96 -10.34 9.25
CA MET A 34 -18.25 -9.46 8.31
C MET A 34 -17.56 -8.33 9.08
N THR A 35 -16.24 -8.24 8.92
CA THR A 35 -15.41 -7.17 9.48
C THR A 35 -15.21 -6.03 8.47
N SER A 36 -14.71 -4.89 8.94
CA SER A 36 -14.21 -3.85 8.02
C SER A 36 -13.10 -4.45 7.14
N THR A 37 -12.99 -3.92 5.93
CA THR A 37 -12.01 -4.44 4.96
C THR A 37 -10.67 -3.72 5.02
N VAL A 38 -10.62 -2.58 5.70
CA VAL A 38 -9.45 -1.70 5.72
C VAL A 38 -8.71 -1.88 7.04
N CYS A 39 -7.42 -2.16 6.95
CA CYS A 39 -6.47 -2.16 8.04
C CYS A 39 -5.47 -1.01 7.83
N PHE A 40 -4.96 -0.45 8.92
CA PHE A 40 -4.01 0.66 8.92
C PHE A 40 -2.68 0.23 9.58
N PRO A 41 -1.82 -0.54 8.87
CA PRO A 41 -0.56 -1.00 9.43
C PRO A 41 0.39 0.16 9.75
N LEU A 42 1.13 0.01 10.84
CA LEU A 42 2.23 0.88 11.26
C LEU A 42 3.56 0.11 11.17
N GLY A 43 4.69 0.72 11.48
CA GLY A 43 5.98 0.03 11.52
C GLY A 43 7.12 0.96 11.21
N ASN A 44 8.35 0.42 11.24
CA ASN A 44 9.53 1.26 10.99
C ASN A 44 9.60 1.78 9.54
N ILE A 45 8.92 1.12 8.57
CA ILE A 45 8.83 1.58 7.18
C ILE A 45 7.74 2.66 7.02
N CYS A 46 6.67 2.60 7.82
CA CYS A 46 5.51 3.47 7.71
C CYS A 46 5.09 4.07 9.08
N PRO A 47 5.93 4.94 9.68
CA PRO A 47 5.70 5.42 11.05
C PRO A 47 4.51 6.38 11.19
N GLU A 48 4.06 7.06 10.13
CA GLU A 48 2.80 7.83 10.15
C GLU A 48 1.59 6.93 9.85
N GLY A 49 1.82 5.78 9.23
CA GLY A 49 0.81 4.80 8.87
C GLY A 49 0.90 4.34 7.42
N SER A 50 0.11 3.32 7.11
CA SER A 50 -0.17 2.85 5.76
C SER A 50 -1.62 2.33 5.67
N VAL A 51 -2.06 1.95 4.47
CA VAL A 51 -3.42 1.43 4.24
C VAL A 51 -3.37 0.15 3.42
N ILE A 52 -4.08 -0.89 3.87
CA ILE A 52 -4.31 -2.13 3.11
C ILE A 52 -5.78 -2.56 3.17
N LYS A 53 -6.31 -3.02 2.03
CA LYS A 53 -7.60 -3.72 1.98
C LYS A 53 -7.39 -5.21 2.34
N ALA A 54 -7.40 -5.51 3.64
CA ALA A 54 -7.08 -6.81 4.23
C ALA A 54 -7.88 -7.97 3.64
N THR A 55 -9.14 -7.75 3.24
CA THR A 55 -9.99 -8.80 2.62
C THR A 55 -9.66 -9.09 1.16
N SER A 56 -8.78 -8.31 0.52
CA SER A 56 -8.30 -8.59 -0.84
C SER A 56 -7.03 -9.40 -0.90
N ILE A 57 -6.42 -9.69 0.25
CA ILE A 57 -5.34 -10.67 0.34
C ILE A 57 -5.92 -12.03 -0.05
N ASP A 58 -5.21 -12.76 -0.92
CA ASP A 58 -5.66 -14.08 -1.36
C ASP A 58 -5.77 -15.02 -0.16
N PRO A 59 -6.92 -15.70 0.06
CA PRO A 59 -7.09 -16.58 1.21
C PRO A 59 -6.05 -17.70 1.30
N SER A 60 -5.46 -18.14 0.18
CA SER A 60 -4.47 -19.22 0.20
C SER A 60 -3.11 -18.83 0.77
N VAL A 61 -2.85 -17.53 0.96
CA VAL A 61 -1.60 -17.02 1.54
C VAL A 61 -1.81 -16.44 2.95
N VAL A 62 -2.99 -16.66 3.53
CA VAL A 62 -3.30 -16.28 4.91
C VAL A 62 -3.28 -17.53 5.76
N ASP A 63 -2.63 -17.45 6.91
CA ASP A 63 -2.50 -18.55 7.85
C ASP A 63 -3.87 -18.91 8.46
N ASP A 64 -3.98 -20.12 9.02
CA ASP A 64 -5.23 -20.64 9.60
C ASP A 64 -5.80 -19.77 10.74
N ASP A 65 -4.96 -18.97 11.39
CA ASP A 65 -5.36 -18.01 12.42
C ASP A 65 -5.95 -16.70 11.85
N GLY A 66 -6.05 -16.58 10.52
CA GLY A 66 -6.58 -15.41 9.83
C GLY A 66 -5.56 -14.28 9.66
N VAL A 67 -4.29 -14.52 10.00
CA VAL A 67 -3.22 -13.52 9.89
C VAL A 67 -2.40 -13.77 8.61
N TYR A 68 -2.19 -12.71 7.85
CA TYR A 68 -1.26 -12.72 6.73
C TYR A 68 0.15 -12.44 7.25
N ARG A 69 1.10 -13.36 7.02
CA ARG A 69 2.51 -13.19 7.39
C ARG A 69 3.39 -13.38 6.17
N LYS A 70 4.11 -12.34 5.78
CA LYS A 70 5.06 -12.40 4.69
C LYS A 70 6.36 -11.72 5.09
N THR A 71 7.47 -12.42 4.90
CA THR A 71 8.82 -11.82 4.93
C THR A 71 9.48 -12.16 3.60
N GLY A 72 10.03 -11.16 2.92
CA GLY A 72 10.69 -11.38 1.63
C GLY A 72 11.67 -10.28 1.26
N PRO A 73 12.57 -10.54 0.30
CA PRO A 73 13.51 -9.54 -0.19
C PRO A 73 12.77 -8.44 -0.96
N ALA A 74 13.15 -7.20 -0.68
CA ALA A 74 12.63 -6.03 -1.36
C ALA A 74 13.16 -5.97 -2.78
N ARG A 75 12.26 -5.63 -3.70
CA ARG A 75 12.57 -5.21 -5.06
C ARG A 75 12.12 -3.77 -5.21
N VAL A 76 13.07 -2.84 -5.18
CA VAL A 76 12.80 -1.40 -5.04
C VAL A 76 12.80 -0.72 -6.40
N PHE A 77 11.71 -0.06 -6.71
CA PHE A 77 11.51 0.68 -7.95
C PHE A 77 11.10 2.12 -7.65
N ALA A 78 11.61 3.06 -8.46
CA ALA A 78 11.21 4.46 -8.42
C ALA A 78 10.15 4.82 -9.47
N SER A 79 9.88 3.92 -10.42
CA SER A 79 8.89 4.11 -11.48
C SER A 79 8.00 2.88 -11.66
N GLU A 80 6.71 3.09 -11.93
CA GLU A 80 5.77 1.99 -12.20
C GLU A 80 6.16 1.25 -13.49
N ARG A 81 6.71 1.98 -14.48
CA ARG A 81 7.18 1.42 -15.75
C ARG A 81 8.25 0.35 -15.53
N ASP A 82 9.26 0.63 -14.70
CA ASP A 82 10.36 -0.31 -14.47
C ASP A 82 9.89 -1.50 -13.62
N ALA A 83 9.04 -1.24 -12.62
CA ALA A 83 8.40 -2.30 -11.84
C ALA A 83 7.58 -3.25 -12.74
N ILE A 84 6.83 -2.70 -13.69
CA ILE A 84 6.05 -3.50 -14.66
C ILE A 84 6.95 -4.31 -15.58
N ALA A 85 8.03 -3.73 -16.08
CA ALA A 85 9.00 -4.46 -16.88
C ALA A 85 9.57 -5.65 -16.08
N ALA A 86 9.89 -5.45 -14.80
CA ALA A 86 10.40 -6.51 -13.93
C ALA A 86 9.36 -7.60 -13.63
N VAL A 87 8.10 -7.22 -13.37
CA VAL A 87 6.99 -8.19 -13.19
C VAL A 87 6.76 -9.02 -14.45
N LYS A 88 6.93 -8.41 -15.64
CA LYS A 88 6.78 -9.09 -16.94
C LYS A 88 8.01 -9.90 -17.36
N GLY A 89 9.08 -9.93 -16.56
CA GLY A 89 10.33 -10.60 -16.91
C GLY A 89 11.14 -9.90 -18.01
N GLN A 90 10.91 -8.61 -18.21
CA GLN A 90 11.53 -7.77 -19.24
C GLN A 90 12.66 -6.87 -18.68
N SER A 91 13.11 -7.13 -17.45
CA SER A 91 14.25 -6.47 -16.81
C SER A 91 15.38 -7.48 -16.57
N GLU A 92 16.60 -7.00 -16.34
CA GLU A 92 17.76 -7.84 -15.99
C GLU A 92 17.51 -8.73 -14.75
N ARG A 93 16.78 -8.20 -13.77
CA ARG A 93 16.38 -8.93 -12.56
C ARG A 93 14.85 -8.96 -12.43
N PRO A 94 14.14 -9.95 -12.99
CA PRO A 94 12.69 -10.06 -12.86
C PRO A 94 12.22 -10.20 -11.42
N VAL A 95 11.01 -9.73 -11.11
CA VAL A 95 10.36 -9.99 -9.82
C VAL A 95 10.03 -11.49 -9.72
N GLN A 96 10.23 -12.08 -8.55
CA GLN A 96 10.00 -13.50 -8.27
C GLN A 96 8.89 -13.70 -7.23
N ALA A 97 8.33 -14.90 -7.21
CA ALA A 97 7.46 -15.34 -6.12
C ALA A 97 8.21 -15.20 -4.77
N GLY A 98 7.56 -14.63 -3.75
CA GLY A 98 8.20 -14.39 -2.46
C GLY A 98 8.84 -13.01 -2.30
N ASP A 99 9.04 -12.25 -3.37
CA ASP A 99 9.54 -10.86 -3.28
C ASP A 99 8.51 -9.93 -2.60
N VAL A 100 9.00 -8.81 -2.06
CA VAL A 100 8.21 -7.64 -1.70
C VAL A 100 8.53 -6.53 -2.70
N LEU A 101 7.59 -6.20 -3.58
CA LEU A 101 7.77 -5.10 -4.53
C LEU A 101 7.56 -3.78 -3.81
N VAL A 102 8.59 -2.95 -3.74
CA VAL A 102 8.52 -1.61 -3.17
C VAL A 102 8.52 -0.61 -4.32
N LEU A 103 7.44 0.16 -4.45
CA LEU A 103 7.35 1.27 -5.40
C LEU A 103 7.35 2.57 -4.59
N ALA A 104 8.48 3.27 -4.57
CA ALA A 104 8.69 4.44 -3.73
C ALA A 104 8.94 5.70 -4.57
N GLY A 105 8.70 6.89 -3.99
CA GLY A 105 8.79 8.15 -4.74
C GLY A 105 7.56 8.41 -5.61
N ARG A 106 6.43 7.77 -5.27
CA ARG A 106 5.16 7.90 -5.99
C ARG A 106 4.08 8.55 -5.11
N GLY A 107 4.48 9.16 -3.98
CA GLY A 107 3.61 9.98 -3.14
C GLY A 107 3.29 11.35 -3.75
N PRO A 108 2.65 12.26 -2.99
CA PRO A 108 2.31 13.61 -3.44
C PRO A 108 3.46 14.37 -4.09
N LEU A 109 4.64 14.42 -3.45
CA LEU A 109 5.83 15.13 -3.97
C LEU A 109 6.46 14.46 -5.18
N GLY A 110 6.20 13.16 -5.37
CA GLY A 110 6.80 12.36 -6.43
C GLY A 110 6.07 12.42 -7.76
N SER A 111 4.79 12.04 -7.72
CA SER A 111 3.96 11.88 -8.91
C SER A 111 2.62 12.61 -8.82
N GLY A 112 2.36 13.31 -7.71
CA GLY A 112 1.01 13.73 -7.38
C GLY A 112 0.18 12.61 -6.74
N MET A 113 0.83 11.54 -6.26
CA MET A 113 0.20 10.40 -5.61
C MET A 113 -0.73 9.61 -6.55
N GLU A 114 -0.23 9.14 -7.70
CA GLU A 114 -1.02 8.38 -8.68
C GLU A 114 -1.53 7.01 -8.18
N GLU A 115 -2.46 6.39 -8.91
CA GLU A 115 -2.90 5.01 -8.64
C GLU A 115 -2.01 3.99 -9.35
N THR A 116 -1.47 3.05 -8.58
CA THR A 116 -0.57 1.97 -9.07
C THR A 116 -1.35 0.78 -9.64
N TYR A 117 -2.20 1.04 -10.65
CA TYR A 117 -3.08 0.01 -11.20
C TYR A 117 -2.35 -1.05 -12.02
N GLN A 118 -1.33 -0.67 -12.81
CA GLN A 118 -0.74 -1.60 -13.77
C GLN A 118 -0.09 -2.77 -13.04
N ILE A 119 0.60 -2.51 -11.92
CA ILE A 119 1.34 -3.55 -11.18
C ILE A 119 0.35 -4.57 -10.62
N THR A 120 -0.70 -4.07 -9.94
CA THR A 120 -1.71 -4.95 -9.33
C THR A 120 -2.48 -5.75 -10.38
N SER A 121 -2.79 -5.14 -11.53
CA SER A 121 -3.41 -5.84 -12.65
C SER A 121 -2.50 -6.90 -13.25
N ALA A 122 -1.19 -6.65 -13.38
CA ALA A 122 -0.25 -7.62 -13.95
C ALA A 122 -0.09 -8.84 -13.03
N LEU A 123 0.14 -8.60 -11.73
CA LEU A 123 0.31 -9.67 -10.72
C LEU A 123 -0.92 -10.57 -10.64
N LYS A 124 -2.14 -10.01 -10.73
CA LYS A 124 -3.38 -10.77 -10.66
C LYS A 124 -3.48 -11.93 -11.67
N TYR A 125 -2.85 -11.79 -12.84
CA TYR A 125 -2.91 -12.81 -13.90
C TYR A 125 -1.69 -13.75 -13.93
N LEU A 126 -0.74 -13.57 -13.01
CA LEU A 126 0.41 -14.44 -12.88
C LEU A 126 0.12 -15.53 -11.83
N PRO A 127 0.41 -16.83 -12.12
CA PRO A 127 0.14 -17.92 -11.18
C PRO A 127 0.78 -17.74 -9.79
N TRP A 128 1.92 -17.05 -9.75
CA TRP A 128 2.71 -16.75 -8.55
C TRP A 128 2.47 -15.32 -8.02
N GLY A 129 1.61 -14.52 -8.66
CA GLY A 129 1.46 -13.10 -8.32
C GLY A 129 0.88 -12.87 -6.92
N LYS A 130 0.10 -13.83 -6.40
CA LYS A 130 -0.40 -13.81 -5.01
C LYS A 130 0.70 -13.89 -3.95
N ASP A 131 1.88 -14.41 -4.32
CA ASP A 131 3.02 -14.56 -3.42
C ASP A 131 3.89 -13.29 -3.37
N VAL A 132 3.53 -12.25 -4.11
CA VAL A 132 4.21 -10.95 -4.11
C VAL A 132 3.33 -9.91 -3.42
N ALA A 133 3.89 -9.23 -2.42
CA ALA A 133 3.25 -8.07 -1.80
C ALA A 133 3.77 -6.80 -2.47
N VAL A 134 2.93 -5.76 -2.52
CA VAL A 134 3.30 -4.46 -3.06
C VAL A 134 3.19 -3.41 -1.96
N VAL A 135 4.25 -2.63 -1.76
CA VAL A 135 4.33 -1.55 -0.77
C VAL A 135 4.64 -0.25 -1.50
N THR A 136 3.85 0.81 -1.27
CA THR A 136 4.02 2.09 -1.94
C THR A 136 3.57 3.28 -1.11
N ASP A 137 4.21 4.43 -1.32
CA ASP A 137 3.77 5.74 -0.84
C ASP A 137 2.68 6.37 -1.74
N ALA A 138 2.32 5.69 -2.84
CA ALA A 138 1.21 6.04 -3.72
C ALA A 138 -0.14 5.47 -3.25
N ARG A 139 -1.13 5.42 -4.17
CA ARG A 139 -2.46 4.87 -3.92
C ARG A 139 -2.69 3.60 -4.73
N PHE A 140 -3.68 2.83 -4.30
CA PHE A 140 -4.24 1.72 -5.08
C PHE A 140 -5.66 2.03 -5.50
N SER A 141 -6.08 1.39 -6.59
CA SER A 141 -7.47 1.49 -7.06
C SER A 141 -8.36 0.51 -6.29
N GLY A 142 -9.67 0.75 -6.29
CA GLY A 142 -10.63 -0.12 -5.60
C GLY A 142 -10.67 -1.57 -6.12
N VAL A 143 -10.13 -1.82 -7.32
CA VAL A 143 -10.06 -3.12 -7.98
C VAL A 143 -8.77 -3.90 -7.69
N SER A 144 -7.82 -3.31 -6.97
CA SER A 144 -6.58 -4.00 -6.60
C SER A 144 -6.87 -5.23 -5.71
N THR A 145 -6.15 -6.31 -6.00
CA THR A 145 -6.22 -7.62 -5.32
C THR A 145 -4.84 -8.01 -4.81
N GLY A 146 -4.77 -8.84 -3.78
CA GLY A 146 -3.52 -9.25 -3.12
C GLY A 146 -3.12 -8.35 -1.96
N ALA A 147 -1.92 -8.59 -1.43
CA ALA A 147 -1.34 -7.80 -0.35
C ALA A 147 -0.73 -6.50 -0.88
N CYS A 148 -1.59 -5.48 -1.05
CA CYS A 148 -1.23 -4.17 -1.56
C CYS A 148 -1.34 -3.12 -0.44
N VAL A 149 -0.19 -2.60 0.00
CA VAL A 149 -0.07 -1.57 1.04
C VAL A 149 0.25 -0.23 0.39
N GLY A 150 -0.71 0.69 0.42
CA GLY A 150 -0.55 2.05 -0.10
C GLY A 150 -0.43 3.08 1.02
N HIS A 151 -0.28 4.35 0.63
CA HIS A 151 -0.31 5.50 1.53
C HIS A 151 0.75 5.41 2.64
N VAL A 152 1.87 4.73 2.37
CA VAL A 152 2.97 4.66 3.32
C VAL A 152 3.46 6.07 3.63
N GLY A 153 3.34 6.46 4.90
CA GLY A 153 3.70 7.76 5.43
C GLY A 153 4.83 7.67 6.46
N PRO A 154 5.77 8.63 6.48
CA PRO A 154 5.92 9.73 5.52
C PRO A 154 6.27 9.20 4.12
N GLU A 155 5.89 9.92 3.07
CA GLU A 155 6.28 9.54 1.70
C GLU A 155 7.81 9.62 1.51
N ALA A 156 8.34 8.90 0.52
CA ALA A 156 9.79 8.79 0.31
C ALA A 156 10.47 10.16 0.16
N LEU A 157 9.87 11.08 -0.62
CA LEU A 157 10.44 12.39 -0.92
C LEU A 157 10.27 13.41 0.21
N ALA A 158 9.43 13.09 1.21
CA ALA A 158 9.36 13.82 2.47
C ALA A 158 10.37 13.30 3.52
N GLY A 159 11.28 12.40 3.13
CA GLY A 159 12.26 11.78 4.03
C GLY A 159 11.81 10.48 4.68
N GLY A 160 10.67 9.94 4.23
CA GLY A 160 10.09 8.71 4.77
C GLY A 160 10.99 7.48 4.66
N PRO A 161 10.92 6.53 5.61
CA PRO A 161 11.76 5.32 5.59
C PRO A 161 11.60 4.44 4.35
N ILE A 162 10.41 4.40 3.73
CA ILE A 162 10.19 3.68 2.46
C ILE A 162 11.16 4.13 1.36
N GLY A 163 11.54 5.41 1.34
CA GLY A 163 12.51 5.95 0.40
C GLY A 163 13.95 5.49 0.64
N LYS A 164 14.22 4.87 1.79
CA LYS A 164 15.54 4.43 2.23
C LYS A 164 15.75 2.93 2.05
N LEU A 165 14.73 2.20 1.62
CA LEU A 165 14.84 0.80 1.29
C LEU A 165 15.75 0.59 0.08
N ARG A 166 16.37 -0.58 0.04
CA ARG A 166 17.28 -1.07 -1.00
C ARG A 166 16.82 -2.44 -1.47
N ASP A 167 17.22 -2.80 -2.68
CA ASP A 167 17.09 -4.19 -3.12
C ASP A 167 17.72 -5.11 -2.07
N ASP A 168 17.06 -6.26 -1.86
CA ASP A 168 17.48 -7.30 -0.91
C ASP A 168 17.33 -6.97 0.59
N ASP A 169 16.80 -5.80 0.96
CA ASP A 169 16.26 -5.61 2.30
C ASP A 169 15.15 -6.61 2.59
N LEU A 170 15.13 -7.22 3.77
CA LEU A 170 14.05 -8.10 4.18
C LEU A 170 12.93 -7.28 4.79
N VAL A 171 11.80 -7.24 4.08
CA VAL A 171 10.57 -6.56 4.52
C VAL A 171 9.61 -7.61 5.06
N GLN A 172 9.18 -7.39 6.29
CA GLN A 172 8.14 -8.17 6.95
C GLN A 172 6.82 -7.40 6.92
N ILE A 173 5.75 -8.10 6.55
CA ILE A 173 4.38 -7.61 6.55
C ILE A 173 3.56 -8.59 7.38
N ILE A 174 2.93 -8.10 8.43
CA ILE A 174 1.99 -8.85 9.26
C ILE A 174 0.66 -8.10 9.23
N VAL A 175 -0.42 -8.78 8.85
CA VAL A 175 -1.77 -8.19 8.84
C VAL A 175 -2.76 -9.15 9.45
N ASP A 176 -3.30 -8.80 10.62
CA ASP A 176 -4.41 -9.50 11.25
C ASP A 176 -5.72 -9.04 10.60
N ARG A 177 -6.42 -9.96 9.93
CA ARG A 177 -7.67 -9.68 9.21
C ARG A 177 -8.90 -9.68 10.14
N ASN A 178 -8.77 -10.23 11.34
CA ASN A 178 -9.84 -10.31 12.33
C ASN A 178 -9.87 -9.01 13.15
N ASP A 179 -8.71 -8.61 13.67
CA ASP A 179 -8.56 -7.44 14.54
C ASP A 179 -8.20 -6.16 13.78
N LEU A 180 -7.87 -6.28 12.48
CA LEU A 180 -7.52 -5.16 11.59
C LEU A 180 -6.32 -4.35 12.10
N THR A 181 -5.34 -5.07 12.63
CA THR A 181 -4.03 -4.54 13.00
C THR A 181 -2.97 -5.08 12.04
N GLY A 182 -1.80 -4.43 12.00
CA GLY A 182 -0.71 -4.92 11.19
C GLY A 182 0.57 -4.12 11.36
N THR A 183 1.67 -4.72 10.95
CA THR A 183 2.97 -4.06 10.89
C THR A 183 3.69 -4.24 9.57
N ILE A 184 4.53 -3.26 9.21
CA ILE A 184 5.38 -3.29 8.02
C ILE A 184 6.78 -2.80 8.41
N ASP A 185 7.71 -3.72 8.42
CA ASP A 185 9.02 -3.50 9.03
C ASP A 185 10.17 -3.98 8.15
N LEU A 186 11.25 -3.22 8.12
CA LEU A 186 12.56 -3.72 7.80
C LEU A 186 13.01 -4.63 8.96
N VAL A 187 13.40 -5.86 8.65
CA VAL A 187 13.81 -6.85 9.66
C VAL A 187 15.18 -7.48 9.37
N GLY A 188 15.83 -7.05 8.28
CA GLY A 188 17.10 -7.62 7.86
C GLY A 188 17.44 -7.26 6.43
N MET A 189 18.42 -7.96 5.87
CA MET A 189 18.74 -7.92 4.45
C MET A 189 19.47 -9.19 4.01
N ILE A 190 19.50 -9.44 2.71
CA ILE A 190 20.34 -10.48 2.11
C ILE A 190 21.66 -9.84 1.68
N ARG A 191 22.78 -10.36 2.19
CA ARG A 191 24.13 -9.94 1.81
C ARG A 191 24.94 -11.18 1.42
N ASP A 192 25.58 -11.15 0.26
CA ASP A 192 26.38 -12.27 -0.26
C ASP A 192 25.63 -13.62 -0.28
N GLY A 193 24.32 -13.56 -0.56
CA GLY A 193 23.44 -14.74 -0.58
C GLY A 193 23.11 -15.32 0.80
N GLN A 194 23.40 -14.60 1.89
CA GLN A 194 23.06 -14.99 3.26
C GLN A 194 22.09 -13.98 3.88
N THR A 195 21.11 -14.49 4.63
CA THR A 195 20.19 -13.67 5.39
C THR A 195 20.87 -13.12 6.64
N GLN A 196 20.89 -11.80 6.76
CA GLN A 196 21.27 -11.10 7.98
C GLN A 196 20.01 -10.49 8.59
N ASN A 197 19.52 -11.08 9.68
CA ASN A 197 18.43 -10.52 10.46
C ASN A 197 18.93 -9.37 11.34
N LEU A 198 18.05 -8.40 11.60
CA LEU A 198 18.28 -7.28 12.48
C LEU A 198 17.27 -7.30 13.62
N SER A 199 17.70 -6.89 14.81
CA SER A 199 16.78 -6.48 15.87
C SER A 199 16.00 -5.21 15.45
N PRO A 200 14.85 -4.92 16.08
CA PRO A 200 14.10 -3.70 15.79
C PRO A 200 14.94 -2.42 15.90
N GLU A 201 15.80 -2.32 16.93
CA GLU A 201 16.68 -1.17 17.13
C GLU A 201 17.74 -1.05 16.03
N GLU A 202 18.33 -2.17 15.60
CA GLU A 202 19.30 -2.18 14.51
C GLU A 202 18.65 -1.83 13.17
N ALA A 203 17.44 -2.34 12.90
CA ALA A 203 16.69 -2.02 11.69
C ALA A 203 16.32 -0.53 11.63
N GLN A 204 15.89 0.04 12.75
CA GLN A 204 15.63 1.47 12.84
C GLN A 204 16.92 2.29 12.63
N ALA A 205 18.03 1.91 13.28
CA ALA A 205 19.31 2.58 13.11
C ALA A 205 19.83 2.51 11.66
N GLU A 206 19.62 1.36 10.99
CA GLU A 206 19.94 1.18 9.58
C GLU A 206 19.12 2.16 8.72
N LEU A 207 17.81 2.24 8.90
CA LEU A 207 16.94 3.22 8.21
C LEU A 207 17.36 4.67 8.52
N ASP A 208 17.69 4.99 9.76
CA ASP A 208 18.08 6.36 10.14
C ASP A 208 19.42 6.78 9.52
N SER A 209 20.37 5.84 9.42
CA SER A 209 21.69 6.07 8.82
C SER A 209 21.66 6.24 7.30
N ARG A 210 20.66 5.64 6.63
CA ARG A 210 20.56 5.65 5.17
C ARG A 210 20.04 6.97 4.64
N HIS A 211 20.63 7.38 3.52
CA HIS A 211 20.08 8.42 2.67
C HIS A 211 18.93 7.85 1.82
N ILE A 212 18.09 8.71 1.26
CA ILE A 212 17.09 8.31 0.25
C ILE A 212 17.80 7.59 -0.90
N ASN A 213 17.15 6.57 -1.46
CA ASN A 213 17.63 5.85 -2.63
C ASN A 213 17.86 6.85 -3.78
N PRO A 214 19.06 6.93 -4.38
CA PRO A 214 19.33 7.90 -5.45
C PRO A 214 18.43 7.79 -6.68
N ALA A 215 17.80 6.63 -6.90
CA ALA A 215 16.83 6.44 -7.97
C ALA A 215 15.50 7.18 -7.73
N ILE A 216 15.15 7.46 -6.46
CA ILE A 216 13.91 8.12 -6.07
C ILE A 216 14.04 9.62 -6.28
N ARG A 217 13.21 10.15 -7.17
CA ARG A 217 13.11 11.57 -7.50
C ARG A 217 11.69 11.91 -7.95
N PRO A 218 11.27 13.19 -7.88
CA PRO A 218 10.05 13.62 -8.52
C PRO A 218 10.03 13.29 -10.02
N ASP A 219 8.84 13.07 -10.57
CA ASP A 219 8.68 12.85 -12.00
C ASP A 219 9.13 14.06 -12.82
N ASP A 220 9.90 13.80 -13.88
CA ASP A 220 10.45 14.85 -14.74
C ASP A 220 9.34 15.71 -15.39
N GLN A 221 8.14 15.14 -15.56
CA GLN A 221 6.97 15.80 -16.16
C GLN A 221 5.89 16.19 -15.14
N LEU A 222 6.22 16.21 -13.84
CA LEU A 222 5.26 16.61 -12.81
C LEU A 222 4.78 18.06 -13.06
N PRO A 223 3.48 18.32 -13.23
CA PRO A 223 2.97 19.67 -13.47
C PRO A 223 3.30 20.62 -12.32
N ASP A 224 3.55 21.88 -12.63
CA ASP A 224 3.94 22.88 -11.61
C ASP A 224 2.82 23.10 -10.58
N ASP A 225 1.55 23.05 -10.98
CA ASP A 225 0.41 23.10 -10.07
C ASP A 225 0.41 21.91 -9.09
N THR A 226 0.79 20.72 -9.55
CA THR A 226 0.92 19.52 -8.71
C THR A 226 2.11 19.65 -7.75
N LYS A 227 3.25 20.17 -8.21
CA LYS A 227 4.40 20.46 -7.34
C LYS A 227 4.01 21.43 -6.23
N LEU A 228 3.30 22.50 -6.59
CA LEU A 228 2.82 23.51 -5.64
C LEU A 228 1.84 22.90 -4.64
N TRP A 229 0.82 22.15 -5.12
CA TRP A 229 -0.11 21.44 -4.26
C TRP A 229 0.63 20.51 -3.29
N ALA A 230 1.56 19.69 -3.78
CA ALA A 230 2.31 18.72 -2.99
C ALA A 230 3.15 19.38 -1.89
N ALA A 231 3.81 20.51 -2.21
CA ALA A 231 4.57 21.28 -1.23
C ALA A 231 3.67 21.92 -0.16
N LEU A 232 2.51 22.45 -0.55
CA LEU A 232 1.57 23.11 0.35
C LEU A 232 0.84 22.12 1.27
N GLN A 233 0.38 20.97 0.74
CA GLN A 233 -0.26 19.94 1.56
C GLN A 233 0.73 19.32 2.57
N GLN A 234 2.03 19.28 2.25
CA GLN A 234 3.05 18.78 3.17
C GLN A 234 3.15 19.65 4.43
N VAL A 235 2.90 20.96 4.31
CA VAL A 235 2.83 21.86 5.47
C VAL A 235 1.63 21.47 6.36
N GLY A 236 0.51 21.07 5.77
CA GLY A 236 -0.72 20.67 6.46
C GLY A 236 -0.77 19.23 6.99
N GLY A 237 0.38 18.56 7.11
CA GLY A 237 0.47 17.19 7.64
C GLY A 237 0.62 16.09 6.60
N GLY A 238 0.81 16.44 5.32
CA GLY A 238 1.18 15.47 4.28
C GLY A 238 0.07 14.46 3.97
N THR A 239 0.49 13.27 3.53
CA THR A 239 -0.42 12.16 3.18
C THR A 239 -1.41 11.83 4.29
N TRP A 240 -0.95 11.80 5.54
CA TRP A 240 -1.78 11.44 6.70
C TRP A 240 -2.55 12.62 7.29
N GLY A 241 -2.22 13.85 6.90
CA GLY A 241 -3.09 15.02 7.01
C GLY A 241 -4.26 15.02 6.01
N GLY A 242 -4.31 14.03 5.11
CA GLY A 242 -5.36 13.88 4.10
C GLY A 242 -5.06 14.58 2.78
N CYS A 243 -3.82 14.98 2.54
CA CYS A 243 -3.38 15.73 1.36
C CYS A 243 -4.16 17.02 1.12
N VAL A 244 -4.56 17.70 2.20
CA VAL A 244 -5.29 18.98 2.18
C VAL A 244 -4.40 20.14 2.60
N TYR A 245 -4.84 21.36 2.31
CA TYR A 245 -4.14 22.57 2.76
C TYR A 245 -4.52 22.93 4.20
N ASP A 246 -3.51 23.19 5.02
CA ASP A 246 -3.66 24.01 6.23
C ASP A 246 -3.30 25.46 5.87
N VAL A 247 -4.32 26.24 5.51
CA VAL A 247 -4.14 27.60 4.97
C VAL A 247 -3.47 28.51 5.98
N ASP A 248 -3.84 28.44 7.26
CA ASP A 248 -3.29 29.31 8.30
C ASP A 248 -1.81 29.01 8.53
N LEU A 249 -1.45 27.72 8.63
CA LEU A 249 -0.06 27.31 8.80
C LEU A 249 0.80 27.64 7.58
N ILE A 250 0.25 27.49 6.36
CA ILE A 250 0.93 27.89 5.12
C ILE A 250 1.24 29.39 5.15
N LEU A 251 0.24 30.23 5.47
CA LEU A 251 0.41 31.68 5.52
C LEU A 251 1.45 32.08 6.58
N GLU A 252 1.45 31.42 7.74
CA GLU A 252 2.46 31.65 8.79
C GLU A 252 3.88 31.34 8.29
N ARG A 253 4.06 30.23 7.55
CA ARG A 253 5.38 29.83 7.02
C ARG A 253 5.89 30.76 5.92
N LEU A 254 5.01 31.34 5.12
CA LEU A 254 5.37 32.26 4.03
C LEU A 254 5.71 33.68 4.50
N GLN A 255 5.28 34.06 5.71
CA GLN A 255 5.55 35.39 6.28
C GLN A 255 6.89 35.47 7.04
N ARG A 256 7.60 34.34 7.20
CA ARG A 256 8.90 34.24 7.89
C ARG A 256 10.04 34.31 6.89
#